data_AF-A0A1Q7UVX7-F1
#
_entry.id   AF-A0A1Q7UVX7-F1
#
_cell.length_a   1.000
_cell.length_b   1.000
_cell.length_c   1.000
_cell.angle_alpha   90.00
_cell.angle_beta   90.00
_cell.angle_gamma   90.00
#
_symmetry.space_group_name_H-M   'P 1'
#
loop_
_entity.id
_entity.type
_entity.pdbx_description
1 polymer ?
#
loop_
_entity_poly.entity_id
_entity_poly.type
_entity_poly.pdbx_seq_one_letter_code
_entity_poly.pdbx_strand_id
1 'polypeptide(L)'
;MPVFYDGEKIDLGYRIDLIVAGSVIVEIKCVEAINPVHKSQMLSYMRLSGRQVGLLINFHVERSRDGIKRMVDGYGWQKILTTESTEPHRQKPQSF
;
A
#
# COMPACT_ATOMS: atom_id res chain seq x y z
N MET A 1 -6.89 6.84 -8.50
CA MET A 1 -5.88 7.70 -7.84
C MET A 1 -4.83 8.05 -8.88
N PRO A 2 -4.46 9.33 -9.05
CA PRO A 2 -3.33 9.68 -9.91
C PRO A 2 -2.04 9.13 -9.30
N VAL A 3 -1.24 8.43 -10.09
CA VAL A 3 0.08 7.93 -9.69
C VAL A 3 1.13 8.65 -10.52
N PHE A 4 2.12 9.22 -9.86
CA PHE A 4 3.27 9.84 -10.50
C PHE A 4 4.49 8.96 -10.25
N TYR A 5 5.23 8.67 -11.31
CA TYR A 5 6.49 7.94 -11.25
C TYR A 5 7.49 8.68 -12.13
N ASP A 6 8.63 9.03 -11.57
CA ASP A 6 9.68 9.79 -12.27
C ASP A 6 9.17 11.10 -12.92
N GLY A 7 8.29 11.82 -12.20
CA GLY A 7 7.67 13.06 -12.69
C GLY A 7 6.58 12.88 -13.75
N GLU A 8 6.46 11.69 -14.34
CA GLU A 8 5.44 11.34 -15.31
C GLU A 8 4.16 10.87 -14.61
N LYS A 9 3.00 11.36 -15.06
CA LYS A 9 1.71 10.82 -14.62
C LYS A 9 1.50 9.48 -15.30
N ILE A 10 1.62 8.39 -14.55
CA ILE A 10 1.28 7.07 -15.06
C ILE A 10 -0.24 7.01 -15.23
N ASP A 11 -0.71 6.89 -16.47
CA ASP A 11 -2.13 6.70 -16.81
C ASP A 11 -2.63 5.26 -16.54
N LEU A 12 -1.95 4.53 -15.65
CA LEU A 12 -2.46 3.31 -15.06
C LEU A 12 -3.51 3.74 -14.02
N GLY A 13 -4.77 3.64 -14.44
CA GLY A 13 -5.97 3.88 -13.65
C GLY A 13 -6.06 2.96 -12.43
N TYR A 14 -5.25 3.24 -11.43
CA TYR A 14 -5.34 2.64 -10.10
C TYR A 14 -6.60 3.16 -9.41
N ARG A 15 -7.73 2.53 -9.71
CA ARG A 15 -9.01 2.83 -9.08
C ARG A 15 -9.17 1.92 -7.87
N ILE A 16 -9.25 2.53 -6.70
CA ILE A 16 -9.68 1.85 -5.48
C ILE A 16 -11.18 1.59 -5.63
N ASP A 17 -11.63 0.36 -5.37
CA ASP A 17 -13.06 0.02 -5.45
C ASP A 17 -13.86 0.84 -4.43
N LEU A 18 -13.43 0.81 -3.16
CA LEU A 18 -14.13 1.46 -2.05
C LEU A 18 -13.16 2.02 -1.00
N ILE A 19 -13.54 3.17 -0.44
CA ILE A 19 -12.94 3.73 0.78
C ILE A 19 -14.04 3.88 1.82
N VAL A 20 -13.93 3.16 2.92
CA VAL A 20 -14.92 3.19 4.00
C VAL A 20 -14.46 4.13 5.10
N ALA A 21 -15.36 5.04 5.52
CA ALA A 21 -15.10 6.02 6.58
C ALA A 21 -13.77 6.78 6.40
N GLY A 22 -13.36 7.03 5.16
CA GLY A 22 -12.11 7.71 4.82
C GLY A 22 -10.81 6.98 5.20
N SER A 23 -10.86 5.81 5.86
CA SER A 23 -9.71 5.21 6.56
C SER A 23 -9.36 3.80 6.11
N VAL A 24 -10.34 3.02 5.63
CA VAL A 24 -10.16 1.63 5.21
C VAL A 24 -10.30 1.53 3.70
N ILE A 25 -9.28 0.97 3.04
CA ILE A 25 -9.35 0.61 1.62
C ILE A 25 -10.00 -0.78 1.51
N VAL A 26 -10.96 -0.94 0.62
CA VAL A 26 -11.55 -2.24 0.31
C VAL A 26 -11.37 -2.52 -1.18
N GLU A 27 -10.83 -3.72 -1.48
CA GLU A 27 -10.65 -4.25 -2.83
C GLU A 27 -11.45 -5.55 -2.95
N ILE A 28 -12.24 -5.66 -4.00
CA ILE A 28 -13.11 -6.82 -4.25
C ILE A 28 -12.51 -7.68 -5.35
N LYS A 29 -12.55 -9.00 -5.17
CA LYS A 29 -12.15 -10.00 -6.18
C LYS A 29 -13.17 -11.13 -6.25
N CYS A 30 -13.20 -11.82 -7.38
CA CYS A 30 -13.89 -13.10 -7.56
C CYS A 30 -12.96 -14.01 -8.38
N VAL A 31 -11.98 -14.60 -7.71
CA VAL A 31 -10.91 -15.40 -8.33
C VAL A 31 -10.64 -16.65 -7.51
N GLU A 32 -10.23 -17.73 -8.15
CA GLU A 32 -9.98 -19.03 -7.50
C GLU A 32 -9.03 -18.92 -6.29
N ALA A 33 -7.96 -18.13 -6.41
CA ALA A 33 -7.01 -17.91 -5.33
C ALA A 33 -6.49 -16.46 -5.29
N ILE A 34 -6.21 -15.96 -4.08
CA ILE A 34 -5.54 -14.68 -3.88
C ILE A 34 -4.03 -14.83 -4.04
N ASN A 35 -3.53 -14.39 -5.18
CA ASN A 35 -2.10 -14.36 -5.52
C ASN A 35 -1.34 -13.20 -4.84
N PRO A 36 0.00 -13.32 -4.68
CA PRO A 36 0.84 -12.28 -4.11
C PRO A 36 0.69 -10.90 -4.78
N VAL A 37 0.48 -10.87 -6.09
CA VAL A 37 0.27 -9.63 -6.86
C VAL A 37 -0.90 -8.79 -6.36
N HIS A 38 -2.00 -9.42 -5.91
CA HIS A 38 -3.15 -8.69 -5.37
C HIS A 38 -2.84 -8.04 -4.02
N LYS A 39 -1.97 -8.68 -3.21
CA LYS A 39 -1.48 -8.08 -1.96
C LYS A 39 -0.55 -6.90 -2.25
N SER A 40 0.35 -7.05 -3.22
CA SER A 40 1.25 -5.96 -3.65
C SER A 40 0.47 -4.76 -4.16
N GLN A 41 -0.61 -4.99 -4.94
CA GLN A 41 -1.51 -3.93 -5.38
C GLN A 41 -2.18 -3.20 -4.21
N MET A 42 -2.77 -3.95 -3.26
CA MET A 42 -3.37 -3.36 -2.06
C MET A 42 -2.35 -2.51 -1.27
N LEU A 43 -1.12 -3.03 -1.10
CA LEU A 43 -0.06 -2.32 -0.40
C LEU A 43 0.31 -1.00 -1.09
N SER A 44 0.38 -0.98 -2.43
CA SER A 44 0.59 0.25 -3.20
C SER A 44 -0.51 1.27 -2.91
N TYR A 45 -1.79 0.85 -2.88
CA TYR A 45 -2.90 1.74 -2.54
C TYR A 45 -2.84 2.28 -1.12
N MET A 46 -2.52 1.41 -0.16
CA MET A 46 -2.35 1.80 1.24
C MET A 46 -1.28 2.88 1.39
N ARG A 47 -0.11 2.68 0.78
CA ARG A 47 1.01 3.63 0.83
C ARG A 47 0.73 4.94 0.12
N LEU A 48 0.29 4.87 -1.14
CA LEU A 48 0.01 6.06 -1.96
C LEU A 48 -1.11 6.91 -1.37
N SER A 49 -2.07 6.28 -0.66
CA SER A 49 -3.21 6.98 -0.08
C SER A 49 -3.03 7.32 1.40
N GLY A 50 -1.90 6.93 2.01
CA GLY A 50 -1.59 7.15 3.42
C GLY A 50 -2.44 6.35 4.40
N ARG A 51 -3.15 5.31 3.95
CA ARG A 51 -4.06 4.49 4.76
C ARG A 51 -3.37 3.22 5.24
N GLN A 52 -3.67 2.84 6.48
CA GLN A 52 -2.95 1.76 7.16
C GLN A 52 -3.70 0.44 7.18
N VAL A 53 -4.98 0.45 6.83
CA VAL A 53 -5.83 -0.74 6.83
C VAL A 53 -6.40 -0.97 5.43
N GLY A 54 -6.19 -2.17 4.93
CA GLY A 54 -6.77 -2.68 3.69
C GLY A 54 -7.55 -3.96 3.95
N LEU A 55 -8.70 -4.12 3.29
CA LEU A 55 -9.47 -5.36 3.24
C LEU A 55 -9.53 -5.84 1.80
N LEU A 56 -9.01 -7.04 1.57
CA LEU A 56 -9.14 -7.73 0.30
C LEU A 56 -10.22 -8.79 0.47
N ILE A 57 -11.32 -8.67 -0.27
CA ILE A 57 -12.49 -9.55 -0.15
C ILE A 57 -12.63 -10.38 -1.43
N ASN A 58 -12.39 -11.69 -1.32
CA ASN A 58 -12.66 -12.63 -2.40
C ASN A 58 -14.05 -13.24 -2.26
N PHE A 59 -14.90 -13.10 -3.28
CA PHE A 59 -16.23 -13.71 -3.29
C PHE A 59 -16.27 -15.11 -3.93
N HIS A 60 -15.15 -15.60 -4.48
CA HIS A 60 -15.04 -16.97 -4.98
C HIS A 60 -14.74 -17.95 -3.82
N VAL A 61 -15.65 -18.01 -2.86
CA VAL A 61 -15.61 -18.88 -1.68
C VAL A 61 -17.04 -19.24 -1.26
N GLU A 62 -17.23 -20.36 -0.58
CA GLU A 62 -18.56 -20.79 -0.12
C GLU A 62 -19.17 -19.81 0.90
N ARG A 63 -18.35 -19.24 1.79
CA ARG A 63 -18.77 -18.29 2.81
C ARG A 63 -17.96 -17.00 2.69
N SER A 64 -18.64 -15.86 2.56
CA SER A 64 -17.97 -14.56 2.33
C SER A 64 -16.92 -14.21 3.38
N ARG A 65 -17.14 -14.61 4.65
CA ARG A 65 -16.16 -14.37 5.73
C ARG A 65 -14.81 -15.03 5.47
N ASP A 66 -14.80 -16.18 4.80
CA ASP A 66 -13.59 -16.96 4.56
C ASP A 66 -12.74 -16.34 3.43
N GLY A 67 -13.34 -15.47 2.62
CA GLY A 67 -12.68 -14.70 1.57
C GLY A 67 -12.09 -13.37 2.03
N ILE A 68 -12.25 -12.98 3.30
CA ILE A 68 -11.77 -11.70 3.82
C ILE A 68 -10.32 -11.82 4.27
N LYS A 69 -9.45 -11.00 3.70
CA LYS A 69 -8.06 -10.83 4.12
C LYS A 69 -7.81 -9.40 4.58
N ARG A 70 -7.50 -9.24 5.87
CA ARG A 70 -7.07 -7.95 6.44
C ARG A 70 -5.56 -7.76 6.26
N MET A 71 -5.18 -6.58 5.81
CA MET A 71 -3.80 -6.12 5.69
C MET A 71 -3.59 -4.87 6.53
N VAL A 72 -2.44 -4.80 7.22
CA VAL A 72 -2.04 -3.66 8.04
C VAL A 72 -0.63 -3.26 7.62
N ASP A 73 -0.45 -2.01 7.20
CA ASP A 73 0.87 -1.43 6.91
C ASP A 73 1.26 -0.49 8.07
N GLY A 74 2.43 -0.74 8.67
CA GLY A 74 2.88 -0.06 9.88
C GLY A 74 3.30 1.40 9.65
N TYR A 75 3.34 2.19 10.73
CA TYR A 75 3.90 3.55 10.71
C TYR A 75 5.42 3.51 10.45
N GLY A 76 5.85 3.76 9.21
CA GLY A 76 7.29 3.82 8.90
C GLY A 76 7.65 4.30 7.49
N TRP A 77 6.83 3.99 6.48
CA TRP A 77 7.19 4.27 5.08
C TRP A 77 7.23 5.76 4.73
N GLN A 78 6.38 6.59 5.32
CA GLN A 78 6.40 8.04 5.09
C GLN A 78 7.63 8.72 5.71
N LYS A 79 8.20 8.14 6.79
CA LYS A 79 9.42 8.67 7.42
C LYS A 79 10.64 8.46 6.52
N ILE A 80 10.75 7.31 5.86
CA ILE A 80 11.88 7.00 4.97
C ILE A 80 12.01 8.03 3.84
N LEU A 81 10.90 8.46 3.24
CA LEU A 81 10.91 9.47 2.16
C LEU A 81 11.18 10.91 2.63
N THR A 82 11.08 11.17 3.94
CA THR A 82 11.32 12.50 4.54
C THR A 82 12.67 12.61 5.26
N THR A 83 13.41 11.50 5.40
CA THR A 83 14.71 11.50 6.10
C THR A 83 15.92 11.56 5.15
N GLU A 84 15.72 11.59 3.83
CA GLU A 84 16.82 11.68 2.85
C GLU A 84 17.14 13.11 2.36
N SER A 85 16.41 14.14 2.80
CA SER A 85 16.65 15.53 2.36
C SER A 85 17.32 16.43 3.39
N THR A 86 17.78 15.92 4.53
CA THR A 86 18.64 16.71 5.44
C THR A 86 19.54 15.80 6.27
N GLU A 87 20.84 15.76 5.96
CA GLU A 87 21.93 15.93 6.93
C GLU A 87 23.30 16.03 6.22
N PRO A 88 24.18 16.95 6.64
CA PRO A 88 25.49 17.18 6.04
C PRO A 88 26.57 16.24 6.63
N HIS A 89 27.64 16.04 5.85
CA HIS A 89 28.92 15.41 6.17
C HIS A 89 29.19 15.11 7.67
N ARG A 90 29.21 13.82 8.03
CA ARG A 90 29.90 13.34 9.24
C ARG A 90 31.15 12.57 8.84
N GLN A 91 32.31 13.19 9.03
CA GLN A 91 33.63 12.57 8.95
C GLN A 91 33.72 11.42 9.97
N LYS A 92 34.32 10.30 9.55
CA LYS A 92 34.63 9.15 10.43
C LYS A 92 35.65 9.58 11.49
N PRO A 93 35.45 9.31 12.79
CA PRO A 93 36.54 9.36 13.75
C PRO A 93 37.52 8.21 13.48
N GLN A 94 38.80 8.55 13.42
CA GLN A 94 39.92 7.61 13.37
C GLN A 94 40.03 6.83 14.70
N SER A 95 40.61 5.64 14.59
CA SER A 95 40.88 4.64 15.62
C SER A 95 41.57 5.16 16.88
N PHE A 96 41.23 4.57 18.03
CA PHE A 96 42.19 3.97 18.97
C PHE A 96 41.59 2.66 19.51
#